data_AF-Q8GNU9-F1
#
_entry.id   AF-Q8GNU9-F1
#
_cell.length_a   1.000
_cell.length_b   1.000
_cell.length_c   1.000
_cell.angle_alpha   90.00
_cell.angle_beta   90.00
_cell.angle_gamma   90.00
#
_symmetry.space_group_name_H-M   'P 1'
#
loop_
_entity.id
_entity.type
_entity.pdbx_description
1 polymer ?
#
loop_
_entity_poly.entity_id
_entity_poly.type
_entity_poly.pdbx_seq_one_letter_code
_entity_poly.pdbx_strand_id
1 'polypeptide(L)' 'MEIQQTHRKINRPLVSLALVGLLVSITPQKSHAAFFTTVIIPAIVGGIARGAAVGTVSG' A
#
# COMPACT_ATOMS: atom_id res chain seq x y z
N MET A 1 -4.32 39.77 -27.40
CA MET A 1 -4.93 38.49 -26.96
C MET A 1 -3.85 37.66 -26.28
N GLU A 2 -3.65 37.80 -24.96
CA GLU A 2 -2.57 37.11 -24.25
C GLU A 2 -2.96 36.81 -22.79
N ILE A 3 -4.02 36.01 -22.61
CA ILE A 3 -4.41 35.43 -21.31
C ILE A 3 -4.51 33.89 -21.38
N GLN A 4 -4.46 33.32 -22.58
CA GLN A 4 -4.53 31.88 -22.82
C GLN A 4 -3.20 31.15 -22.58
N GLN A 5 -2.06 31.87 -22.54
CA GLN A 5 -0.74 31.24 -22.37
C GLN A 5 -0.43 30.87 -20.91
N THR A 6 -0.88 31.67 -19.94
CA THR A 6 -0.70 31.38 -18.50
C THR A 6 -1.49 30.14 -18.07
N HIS A 7 -2.72 29.98 -18.58
CA HIS A 7 -3.58 28.85 -18.23
C HIS A 7 -3.08 27.52 -18.85
N ARG A 8 -2.51 27.55 -20.06
CA ARG A 8 -1.97 26.34 -20.71
C ARG A 8 -0.75 25.77 -19.99
N LYS A 9 0.02 26.62 -19.32
CA LYS A 9 1.24 26.22 -18.59
C LYS A 9 0.96 25.74 -17.16
N ILE A 10 -0.09 26.24 -16.50
CA ILE A 10 -0.51 25.84 -15.14
C ILE A 10 -1.30 24.52 -15.13
N ASN A 11 -2.02 24.20 -16.20
CA ASN A 11 -2.78 22.94 -16.25
C ASN A 11 -1.88 21.70 -16.34
N ARG A 12 -0.72 21.80 -17.00
CA ARG A 12 0.26 20.68 -17.08
C ARG A 12 0.82 20.23 -15.72
N PRO A 13 1.31 21.11 -14.83
CA PRO A 13 1.80 20.70 -13.51
C PRO A 13 0.67 20.20 -12.60
N LEU A 14 -0.54 20.75 -12.69
CA LEU A 14 -1.69 20.23 -11.94
C LEU A 14 -2.09 18.81 -12.37
N VAL A 15 -2.12 18.55 -13.68
CA VAL A 15 -2.39 17.21 -14.21
C VAL A 15 -1.31 16.22 -13.79
N SER A 16 -0.03 16.61 -13.82
CA SER A 16 1.07 15.77 -13.35
C SER A 16 0.98 15.47 -11.85
N LEU A 17 0.62 16.47 -11.04
CA LEU A 17 0.47 16.29 -9.59
C LEU A 17 -0.69 15.36 -9.24
N ALA A 18 -1.83 15.51 -9.93
CA ALA A 18 -2.98 14.63 -9.78
C ALA A 18 -2.64 13.18 -10.19
N LEU A 19 -1.89 12.99 -11.28
CA LEU A 19 -1.46 11.67 -11.74
C LEU A 19 -0.50 11.00 -10.75
N VAL A 20 0.44 11.77 -10.18
CA VAL A 20 1.36 11.29 -9.14
C VAL A 20 0.59 10.94 -7.86
N GLY A 21 -0.36 11.78 -7.43
CA GLY A 21 -1.21 11.50 -6.27
C GLY A 21 -2.05 10.22 -6.44
N LEU A 22 -2.61 10.00 -7.63
CA LEU A 22 -3.33 8.77 -7.97
C LEU A 22 -2.41 7.55 -7.92
N LEU A 23 -1.20 7.66 -8.49
CA LEU A 23 -0.22 6.57 -8.51
C LEU A 23 0.25 6.21 -7.09
N VAL A 24 0.44 7.21 -6.22
CA VAL A 24 0.79 7.01 -4.81
C VAL A 24 -0.37 6.42 -4.02
N SER A 25 -1.62 6.76 -4.34
CA SER A 25 -2.80 6.21 -3.67
C SER A 25 -3.02 4.71 -3.95
N ILE A 26 -2.63 4.22 -5.13
CA ILE A 26 -2.77 2.79 -5.49
C ILE A 26 -1.55 1.96 -5.11
N THR A 27 -0.42 2.61 -4.83
CA THR A 27 0.73 1.91 -4.28
C THR A 27 0.48 1.73 -2.78
N PRO A 28 0.39 0.48 -2.29
CA PRO A 28 0.31 0.27 -0.85
C PRO A 28 1.59 0.85 -0.26
N GLN A 29 1.48 1.99 0.43
CA GLN A 29 2.58 2.50 1.24
C GLN A 29 2.90 1.36 2.21
N LYS A 30 4.04 0.68 1.99
CA LYS A 30 4.55 -0.36 2.88
C LYS A 30 4.91 0.30 4.20
N SER A 31 3.88 0.63 4.98
CA SER A 31 4.00 0.95 6.37
C SER A 31 4.48 -0.33 7.04
N HIS A 32 5.58 -0.22 7.77
CA HIS A 32 6.10 -1.34 8.54
C HIS A 32 5.00 -1.91 9.47
N ALA A 33 4.12 -1.06 9.99
CA ALA A 33 2.96 -1.47 10.79
C ALA A 33 1.97 -2.34 9.98
N ALA A 34 1.67 -1.98 8.74
CA ALA A 34 0.77 -2.77 7.88
C ALA A 34 1.39 -4.13 7.52
N PHE A 35 2.71 -4.20 7.28
CA PHE A 35 3.39 -5.47 7.03
C PHE A 35 3.38 -6.39 8.28
N PHE A 36 3.61 -5.82 9.46
CA PHE A 36 3.55 -6.57 10.71
C PHE A 36 2.15 -7.15 10.97
N THR A 37 1.07 -6.39 10.77
CA THR A 37 -0.28 -6.85 11.06
C THR A 37 -0.89 -7.75 9.98
N THR A 38 -0.49 -7.59 8.72
CA THR A 38 -1.07 -8.36 7.59
C THR A 38 -0.26 -9.60 7.21
N VAL A 39 1.04 -9.63 7.49
CA VAL A 39 1.93 -10.74 7.12
C VAL A 39 2.50 -11.43 8.34
N ILE A 40 3.11 -10.69 9.27
CA ILE A 40 3.84 -11.28 10.40
C ILE A 40 2.90 -11.90 11.45
N ILE A 41 1.90 -11.16 11.94
CA ILE A 41 0.95 -11.68 12.94
C ILE A 41 0.19 -12.91 12.39
N PRO A 42 -0.39 -12.88 11.18
CA PRO A 42 -1.08 -14.04 10.63
C PRO A 42 -0.16 -15.25 10.41
N ALA A 43 1.10 -15.03 9.99
CA ALA A 43 2.07 -16.11 9.84
C ALA A 43 2.44 -16.76 11.18
N ILE A 44 2.60 -15.97 12.25
CA ILE A 44 2.86 -16.49 13.60
C ILE A 44 1.64 -17.25 14.13
N VAL A 45 0.44 -16.67 14.04
CA VAL A 45 -0.80 -17.33 14.49
C VAL A 45 -1.05 -18.63 13.71
N GLY A 46 -0.89 -18.60 12.39
CA GLY A 46 -1.00 -19.79 11.55
C GLY A 46 0.06 -20.84 11.86
N GLY A 47 1.30 -20.41 12.14
CA GLY A 47 2.40 -21.29 12.56
C GLY A 47 2.14 -21.97 13.91
N ILE A 48 1.64 -21.23 14.91
CA ILE A 48 1.26 -21.79 16.22
C ILE A 48 0.08 -22.75 16.07
N ALA A 49 -0.96 -22.37 15.31
CA ALA A 49 -2.11 -23.25 15.07
C ALA A 49 -1.68 -24.56 14.38
N ARG A 50 -0.80 -24.48 13.38
CA ARG A 50 -0.23 -25.65 12.71
C ARG A 50 0.64 -26.47 13.66
N GLY A 51 1.48 -25.83 14.47
CA GLY A 51 2.35 -26.50 15.43
C GLY A 51 1.57 -27.25 16.53
N ALA A 52 0.50 -26.64 17.05
CA ALA A 52 -0.42 -27.28 17.98
C ALA A 52 -1.20 -28.43 17.32
N ALA A 53 -1.65 -28.26 16.08
CA ALA A 53 -2.30 -29.33 15.33
C ALA A 53 -1.37 -30.53 15.09
N VAL A 54 -0.08 -30.29 14.79
CA VAL A 54 0.92 -31.38 14.63
C VAL A 54 1.27 -32.03 15.98
N GLY A 55 1.35 -31.23 17.06
CA GLY A 55 1.63 -31.74 18.41
C GLY A 55 0.50 -32.61 18.98
N THR A 56 -0.75 -32.36 18.60
CA THR A 56 -1.92 -33.16 19.05
C THR A 56 -2.11 -34.47 18.30
N VAL A 57 -1.61 -34.58 17.05
CA VAL A 57 -1.63 -35.85 16.29
C VAL A 57 -0.42 -36.75 16.58
N SER A 58 0.56 -36.26 17.34
CA SER A 58 1.78 -37.00 17.70
C SER A 58 1.78 -37.52 19.15
N GLY A 59 0.69 -37.29 19.90
CA GLY A 59 0.48 -37.78 21.27
C GLY A 59 -0.26 -39.11 21.31
#